data_AF-A0A1E3I8Q5-F1
#
_entry.id   AF-A0A1E3I8Q5-F1
#
_cell.length_a   1.000
_cell.length_b   1.000
_cell.length_c   1.000
_cell.angle_alpha   90.00
_cell.angle_beta   90.00
_cell.angle_gamma   90.00
#
_symmetry.space_group_name_H-M   'P 1'
#
loop_
_entity.id
_entity.type
_entity.pdbx_description
1 polymer ?
#
loop_
_entity_poly.entity_id
_entity_poly.type
_entity_poly.pdbx_seq_one_letter_code
_entity_poly.pdbx_strand_id
1 'polypeptide(L)'
;MFSAWKAAPELYVENIYVKQEHRNRGLGKKFSAEMAAVARDKGCARIEWKTHKDNAPGIAFYENALEACRSDTTYIMRIEPAGYEGIIERFGGL
;
A
#
# COMPACT_ATOMS: atom_id res chain seq x y z
N MET A 1 -3.01 -8.43 -6.57
CA MET A 1 -4.07 -8.94 -5.66
C MET A 1 -5.36 -9.05 -6.46
N PHE A 2 -6.33 -9.88 -6.07
CA PHE A 2 -7.64 -9.92 -6.72
C PHE A 2 -8.71 -9.49 -5.73
N SER A 3 -9.55 -8.53 -6.15
CA SER A 3 -10.65 -8.03 -5.35
C SER A 3 -11.84 -8.96 -5.48
N ALA A 4 -12.18 -9.68 -4.41
CA ALA A 4 -13.44 -10.44 -4.39
C ALA A 4 -14.65 -9.49 -4.50
N TRP A 5 -14.56 -8.29 -3.92
CA TRP A 5 -15.64 -7.31 -3.90
C TRP A 5 -15.83 -6.59 -5.23
N LYS A 6 -14.75 -6.30 -5.96
CA LYS A 6 -14.81 -5.61 -7.26
C LYS A 6 -14.75 -6.56 -8.46
N ALA A 7 -14.59 -7.87 -8.23
CA ALA A 7 -14.39 -8.89 -9.26
C ALA A 7 -13.29 -8.53 -10.28
N ALA A 8 -12.23 -7.86 -9.80
CA ALA A 8 -11.18 -7.28 -10.64
C ALA A 8 -9.82 -7.33 -9.93
N PRO A 9 -8.71 -7.37 -10.68
CA PRO A 9 -7.38 -7.29 -10.10
C PRO A 9 -7.13 -5.94 -9.41
N GLU A 10 -6.17 -5.91 -8.50
CA GLU A 10 -5.70 -4.72 -7.81
C GLU A 10 -4.18 -4.73 -7.81
N LEU A 11 -3.57 -3.56 -8.06
CA LEU A 11 -2.14 -3.36 -7.95
C LEU A 11 -1.83 -2.92 -6.52
N TYR A 12 -0.96 -3.67 -5.84
CA TYR A 12 -0.53 -3.32 -4.50
C TYR A 12 0.98 -3.09 -4.47
N VAL A 13 1.41 -1.99 -3.87
CA VAL A 13 2.82 -1.65 -3.69
C VAL A 13 3.23 -1.95 -2.26
N GLU A 14 4.09 -2.97 -2.10
CA GLU A 14 4.59 -3.36 -0.78
C GLU A 14 5.59 -2.34 -0.23
N ASN A 15 6.59 -1.97 -1.04
CA ASN A 15 7.62 -1.02 -0.65
C ASN A 15 8.03 -0.14 -1.84
N ILE A 16 8.18 1.15 -1.59
CA ILE A 16 8.80 2.10 -2.51
C ILE A 16 9.79 2.97 -1.75
N TYR A 17 10.99 3.11 -2.31
CA TYR A 17 12.03 3.96 -1.74
C TYR A 17 12.83 4.64 -2.83
N VAL A 18 13.04 5.94 -2.68
CA VAL A 18 13.96 6.73 -3.51
C VAL A 18 15.12 7.18 -2.64
N LYS A 19 16.34 6.80 -3.03
CA LYS A 19 17.57 7.25 -2.37
C LYS A 19 17.61 8.77 -2.27
N GLN A 20 18.12 9.29 -1.16
CA GLN A 20 18.02 10.70 -0.82
C GLN A 20 18.61 11.61 -1.90
N GLU A 21 19.76 11.25 -2.46
CA GLU A 21 20.47 11.97 -3.53
C GLU A 21 19.69 12.05 -4.87
N HIS A 22 18.63 11.23 -5.01
CA HIS A 22 17.80 11.16 -6.20
C HIS A 22 16.37 11.70 -5.99
N ARG A 23 16.05 12.19 -4.79
CA ARG A 23 14.73 12.80 -4.50
C ARG A 23 14.58 14.14 -5.22
N ASN A 24 13.33 14.58 -5.36
CA ASN A 24 12.95 15.84 -6.03
C ASN A 24 13.37 15.94 -7.51
N ARG A 25 13.72 14.82 -8.15
CA ARG A 25 14.04 14.72 -9.58
C ARG A 25 12.92 14.14 -10.44
N GLY A 26 11.69 14.12 -9.92
CA GLY A 26 10.52 13.58 -10.64
C GLY A 26 10.41 12.05 -10.68
N LEU A 27 11.33 11.30 -10.06
CA LEU A 27 11.31 9.82 -10.07
C LEU A 27 10.02 9.22 -9.52
N GLY A 28 9.50 9.76 -8.41
CA GLY A 28 8.22 9.30 -7.84
C GLY A 28 7.04 9.51 -8.79
N LYS A 29 7.02 10.64 -9.51
CA LYS A 29 5.98 10.92 -10.52
C LYS A 29 6.08 9.97 -11.70
N LYS A 30 7.29 9.77 -12.24
CA LYS A 30 7.53 8.84 -13.35
C LYS A 30 7.12 7.41 -12.97
N PHE A 31 7.57 6.94 -11.81
CA PHE A 31 7.18 5.62 -11.30
C PHE A 31 5.66 5.48 -11.16
N SER A 32 4.98 6.49 -10.62
CA SER A 32 3.53 6.47 -10.45
C SER A 32 2.77 6.45 -11.78
N ALA A 33 3.27 7.14 -12.80
CA ALA A 33 2.70 7.09 -14.15
C ALA A 33 2.81 5.68 -14.76
N GLU A 34 3.97 5.03 -14.63
CA GLU A 34 4.16 3.65 -15.11
C GLU A 34 3.25 2.66 -14.35
N MET A 35 3.11 2.82 -13.03
CA MET A 35 2.17 2.02 -12.25
C MET A 35 0.73 2.18 -12.73
N ALA A 36 0.30 3.42 -13.00
CA ALA A 36 -1.04 3.71 -13.51
C ALA A 36 -1.27 3.08 -14.88
N ALA A 37 -0.28 3.14 -15.79
CA ALA A 37 -0.35 2.48 -17.09
C ALA A 37 -0.51 0.96 -16.93
N VAL A 38 0.30 0.33 -16.09
CA VAL A 38 0.22 -1.12 -15.81
C VAL A 38 -1.12 -1.49 -15.18
N ALA A 39 -1.61 -0.71 -14.23
CA ALA A 39 -2.90 -0.94 -13.59
C ALA A 39 -4.06 -0.87 -14.60
N ARG A 40 -4.07 0.17 -15.45
CA ARG A 40 -5.05 0.32 -16.54
C ARG A 40 -5.01 -0.88 -17.49
N ASP A 41 -3.84 -1.24 -17.98
CA ASP A 41 -3.68 -2.30 -19.00
C ASP A 41 -4.08 -3.68 -18.46
N LYS A 42 -3.97 -3.89 -17.14
CA LYS A 42 -4.42 -5.12 -16.47
C LYS A 42 -5.88 -5.09 -16.01
N GLY A 43 -6.60 -3.99 -16.24
CA GLY A 43 -7.97 -3.82 -15.76
C GLY A 43 -8.06 -3.78 -14.23
N CYS A 44 -7.04 -3.24 -13.56
CA CYS A 44 -7.03 -3.13 -12.11
C CYS A 44 -8.08 -2.12 -11.64
N ALA A 45 -8.85 -2.48 -10.62
CA ALA A 45 -9.88 -1.60 -10.06
C ALA A 45 -9.33 -0.50 -9.14
N ARG A 46 -8.07 -0.63 -8.68
CA ARG A 46 -7.36 0.37 -7.88
C ARG A 46 -5.86 0.04 -7.75
N ILE A 47 -5.11 1.04 -7.29
CA ILE A 47 -3.74 0.92 -6.81
C ILE A 47 -3.75 1.24 -5.31
N GLU A 48 -3.15 0.39 -4.48
CA GLU A 48 -3.09 0.58 -3.03
C GLU A 48 -1.69 0.39 -2.46
N TRP A 49 -1.40 1.11 -1.37
CA TRP A 49 -0.17 0.99 -0.59
C TRP A 49 -0.40 1.44 0.84
N LYS A 50 0.53 1.09 1.73
CA LYS A 50 0.57 1.56 3.12
C LYS A 50 1.69 2.56 3.27
N THR A 51 1.48 3.59 4.07
CA THR A 51 2.53 4.54 4.48
C THR A 51 2.48 4.73 5.99
N HIS A 52 3.63 4.97 6.62
CA HIS A 52 3.67 5.34 8.03
C HIS A 52 2.99 6.69 8.23
N LYS A 53 2.26 6.85 9.33
CA LYS A 53 1.57 8.11 9.67
C LYS A 53 2.53 9.31 9.77
N ASP A 54 3.79 9.04 10.14
CA ASP A 54 4.81 10.06 10.30
C ASP A 54 5.56 10.39 8.99
N ASN A 55 5.17 9.76 7.86
CA ASN A 55 5.74 10.05 6.54
C ASN A 55 5.09 11.30 5.92
N ALA A 56 5.13 12.44 6.62
CA ALA A 56 4.48 13.68 6.17
C ALA A 56 4.87 14.11 4.75
N PRO A 57 6.16 14.04 4.31
CA PRO A 57 6.53 14.38 2.94
C PRO A 57 5.93 13.42 1.90
N GLY A 58 5.88 12.13 2.21
CA GLY A 58 5.26 11.13 1.35
C GLY A 58 3.75 11.31 1.26
N ILE A 59 3.07 11.52 2.39
CA ILE A 59 1.62 11.77 2.46
C ILE A 59 1.25 13.00 1.62
N ALA A 60 1.98 14.11 1.78
CA ALA A 60 1.76 15.31 0.98
C ALA A 60 1.99 15.05 -0.52
N PHE A 61 2.97 14.22 -0.89
CA PHE A 61 3.15 13.82 -2.28
C PHE A 61 1.99 12.96 -2.80
N TYR A 62 1.54 11.97 -2.03
CA TYR A 62 0.45 11.08 -2.41
C TYR A 62 -0.87 11.85 -2.59
N GLU A 63 -1.22 12.72 -1.65
CA GLU A 63 -2.47 13.48 -1.69
C GLU A 63 -2.44 14.57 -2.77
N ASN A 64 -1.34 15.34 -2.89
CA ASN A 64 -1.32 16.50 -3.81
C ASN A 64 -0.87 16.16 -5.23
N ALA A 65 0.03 15.19 -5.41
CA ALA A 65 0.59 14.88 -6.73
C ALA A 65 -0.04 13.65 -7.37
N LEU A 66 -0.57 12.71 -6.58
CA LEU A 66 -1.22 11.51 -7.09
C LEU A 66 -2.74 11.50 -6.86
N GLU A 67 -3.28 12.51 -6.17
CA GLU A 67 -4.69 12.60 -5.78
C GLU A 67 -5.18 11.38 -5.00
N ALA A 68 -4.26 10.72 -4.29
CA ALA A 68 -4.57 9.54 -3.51
C ALA A 68 -5.39 9.92 -2.27
N CYS A 69 -6.45 9.16 -1.99
CA CYS A 69 -7.25 9.30 -0.78
C CYS A 69 -6.94 8.21 0.24
N ARG A 70 -7.19 8.50 1.51
CA ARG A 70 -7.04 7.51 2.59
C ARG A 70 -8.21 6.53 2.53
N SER A 71 -7.90 5.24 2.67
CA SER A 71 -8.93 4.21 2.80
C SER A 71 -9.71 4.39 4.11
N ASP A 72 -11.03 4.31 4.02
CA ASP A 72 -11.99 4.30 5.14
C ASP A 72 -12.42 2.87 5.54
N THR A 73 -12.14 1.90 4.68
CA THR A 73 -12.64 0.51 4.77
C THR A 73 -11.58 -0.52 5.15
N THR A 74 -10.32 -0.11 5.35
CA THR A 74 -9.19 -1.03 5.51
C THR A 74 -8.43 -0.75 6.80
N TYR A 75 -8.28 -1.78 7.62
CA TYR A 75 -7.39 -1.78 8.78
C TYR A 75 -6.12 -2.59 8.50
N ILE A 76 -5.00 -2.16 9.06
CA ILE A 76 -3.79 -2.97 9.13
C ILE A 76 -3.84 -3.75 10.44
N MET A 77 -4.11 -5.05 10.36
CA MET A 77 -4.08 -5.93 11.53
C MET A 77 -2.67 -6.47 11.74
N ARG A 78 -2.26 -6.61 13.00
CA ARG A 78 -0.97 -7.21 13.38
C ARG A 78 -1.13 -7.97 14.70
N ILE A 79 -0.40 -9.07 14.81
CA ILE A 79 -0.14 -9.75 16.08
C ILE A 79 1.33 -9.50 16.38
N GLU A 80 1.63 -8.99 17.57
CA GLU A 80 3.00 -8.83 18.05
C GLU A 80 3.48 -10.12 18.72
N PRO A 81 4.79 -10.37 18.83
CA PRO A 81 5.32 -11.61 19.43
C PRO A 81 4.74 -11.97 20.79
N ALA A 82 4.44 -10.96 21.62
CA ALA A 82 3.81 -11.17 22.93
C ALA A 82 2.42 -11.85 22.86
N GLY A 83 1.73 -11.79 21.71
CA GLY A 83 0.42 -12.41 21.51
C GLY A 83 0.48 -13.84 20.98
N TYR A 84 1.66 -14.33 20.55
CA TYR A 84 1.78 -15.62 19.85
C TYR A 84 1.47 -16.80 20.77
N GLU A 85 2.12 -16.86 21.94
CA GLU A 85 1.93 -17.97 22.90
C GLU A 85 0.46 -18.11 23.31
N GLY A 86 -0.21 -17.02 23.64
CA GLY A 86 -1.62 -17.07 24.03
C GLY A 86 -2.55 -17.54 22.89
N ILE A 87 -2.18 -17.34 21.62
CA ILE A 87 -2.95 -17.87 20.48
C ILE A 87 -2.69 -19.37 20.35
N ILE A 88 -1.43 -19.81 20.46
CA ILE A 88 -1.03 -21.22 20.40
C ILE A 88 -1.72 -22.00 21.53
N GLU A 89 -1.69 -21.51 22.77
CA GLU A 89 -2.33 -22.16 23.91
C GLU A 89 -3.86 -22.31 23.73
N ARG A 90 -4.51 -21.30 23.14
CA ARG A 90 -5.98 -21.30 22.95
C ARG A 90 -6.44 -22.18 21.79
N PHE A 91 -5.65 -22.29 20.71
CA PHE A 91 -6.13 -22.86 19.44
C PHE A 91 -5.20 -23.93 18.84
N GLY A 92 -4.01 -24.18 19.40
CA GLY A 92 -3.03 -25.10 18.83
C GLY A 92 -3.39 -26.58 18.89
N GLY A 93 -4.46 -26.94 19.61
CA GLY A 93 -4.98 -28.31 19.71
C GLY A 93 -6.32 -28.54 19.01
N LEU A 94 -6.83 -27.55 18.26
CA LEU A 94 -7.93 -27.74 17.29
C LEU A 94 -7.40 -28.36 16.00
#